data_AF-A0A8T6G384-F1
#
_entry.id   AF-A0A8T6G384-F1
#
_cell.length_a   1.000
_cell.length_b   1.000
_cell.length_c   1.000
_cell.angle_alpha   90.00
_cell.angle_beta   90.00
_cell.angle_gamma   90.00
#
_symmetry.space_group_name_H-M   'P 1'
#
loop_
_entity.id
_entity.type
_entity.pdbx_description
1 polymer ?
#
loop_
_entity_poly.entity_id
_entity_poly.type
_entity_poly.pdbx_seq_one_letter_code
_entity_poly.pdbx_strand_id
1 'polypeptide(L)'
;MNLDLQTLADAVAGTAAAFRCITGYQPVGGPSDKVFPPTYDGGKYATEDRIDPKTGELRQCVLLDSVQSQTNRMELALLEALRANRVTLPLLVTRFDQETLPKKFVVSSLEAPHRVADALFRDSLLDGVKFRDSEAGRVLDKADVRNATGLFGLCPTALVFGFW
;
A
#
# COMPACT_ATOMS: atom_id res chain seq x y z
N MET A 1 -10.97 -14.21 -24.30
CA MET A 1 -11.83 -14.58 -23.15
C MET A 1 -12.33 -13.27 -22.57
N ASN A 2 -13.64 -13.05 -22.56
CA ASN A 2 -14.21 -11.85 -21.94
C ASN A 2 -14.44 -12.18 -20.46
N LEU A 3 -13.87 -11.39 -19.55
CA LEU A 3 -14.14 -11.50 -18.11
C LEU A 3 -15.40 -10.71 -17.83
N ASP A 4 -16.51 -11.40 -17.55
CA ASP A 4 -17.75 -10.76 -17.09
C ASP A 4 -17.88 -10.82 -15.56
N LEU A 5 -18.85 -10.07 -15.03
CA LEU A 5 -19.06 -9.96 -13.59
C LEU A 5 -19.38 -11.31 -12.95
N GLN A 6 -20.11 -12.18 -13.64
CA GLN A 6 -20.47 -13.51 -13.15
C GLN A 6 -19.23 -14.39 -13.00
N THR A 7 -18.37 -14.40 -14.02
CA THR A 7 -17.08 -15.13 -14.00
C THR A 7 -16.20 -14.66 -12.84
N LEU A 8 -16.16 -13.35 -12.59
CA LEU A 8 -15.41 -12.78 -11.46
C LEU A 8 -16.02 -13.20 -10.11
N ALA A 9 -17.35 -13.14 -9.98
CA ALA A 9 -18.05 -13.51 -8.75
C ALA A 9 -17.84 -14.99 -8.41
N ASP A 10 -18.00 -15.89 -9.38
CA ASP A 10 -17.82 -17.33 -9.20
C ASP A 10 -16.37 -17.68 -8.84
N ALA A 11 -15.41 -17.01 -9.48
CA ALA A 11 -13.99 -17.19 -9.17
C ALA A 11 -13.64 -16.75 -7.75
N VAL A 12 -14.16 -15.59 -7.30
CA VAL A 12 -13.97 -15.10 -5.91
C VAL A 12 -14.64 -16.01 -4.89
N ALA A 13 -15.82 -16.55 -5.20
CA ALA A 13 -16.54 -17.46 -4.30
C ALA A 13 -15.93 -18.88 -4.27
N GLY A 14 -15.21 -19.25 -5.33
CA GLY A 14 -14.59 -20.56 -5.49
C GLY A 14 -13.15 -20.61 -4.99
N THR A 15 -12.25 -21.08 -5.87
CA THR A 15 -10.86 -21.40 -5.53
C THR A 15 -9.85 -20.43 -6.13
N ALA A 16 -10.28 -19.35 -6.78
CA ALA A 16 -9.34 -18.43 -7.41
C ALA A 16 -8.59 -17.63 -6.32
N ALA A 17 -7.25 -17.66 -6.38
CA ALA A 17 -6.40 -16.90 -5.47
C ALA A 17 -5.95 -15.55 -6.04
N ALA A 18 -5.98 -15.40 -7.37
CA ALA A 18 -5.56 -14.17 -8.05
C ALA A 18 -6.17 -14.06 -9.46
N PHE A 19 -6.34 -12.81 -9.92
CA PHE A 19 -6.64 -12.48 -11.31
C PHE A 19 -5.45 -11.78 -11.95
N ARG A 20 -5.09 -12.17 -13.17
CA ARG A 20 -4.05 -11.50 -13.95
C ARG A 20 -4.66 -10.95 -15.24
N CYS A 21 -4.52 -9.65 -15.44
CA CYS A 21 -4.83 -9.00 -16.71
C CYS A 21 -3.53 -8.43 -17.31
N ILE A 22 -3.31 -8.69 -18.60
CA ILE A 22 -2.19 -8.10 -19.35
C ILE A 22 -2.82 -7.19 -20.41
N THR A 23 -2.67 -5.89 -20.22
CA THR A 23 -3.22 -4.88 -21.12
C THR A 23 -2.08 -4.15 -21.82
N GLY A 24 -2.14 -4.08 -23.14
CA GLY A 24 -1.28 -3.18 -23.90
C GLY A 24 -1.75 -1.74 -23.69
N TYR A 25 -0.86 -0.89 -23.19
CA TYR A 25 -1.17 0.53 -22.97
C TYR A 25 -0.71 1.36 -24.17
N GLN A 26 -1.44 2.45 -24.45
CA GLN A 26 -1.08 3.47 -25.42
C GLN A 26 -1.04 4.83 -24.71
N PRO A 27 -0.03 5.68 -24.99
CA PRO A 27 -0.01 7.03 -24.44
C PRO A 27 -1.27 7.82 -24.81
N VAL A 28 -1.73 8.69 -23.91
CA VAL A 28 -2.96 9.48 -24.11
C VAL A 28 -2.84 10.45 -25.30
N GLY A 29 -1.65 10.99 -25.56
CA GLY A 29 -1.42 11.85 -26.73
C GLY A 29 -1.26 11.09 -28.06
N GLY A 30 -1.45 9.76 -28.06
CA GLY A 30 -1.44 8.93 -29.25
C GLY A 30 -0.19 8.06 -29.39
N PRO A 31 -0.07 7.33 -30.52
CA PRO A 31 1.09 6.49 -30.78
C PRO A 31 2.38 7.32 -30.75
N SER A 32 3.44 6.77 -30.15
CA SER A 32 4.77 7.39 -30.04
C SER A 32 4.86 8.67 -29.18
N ASP A 33 3.77 9.11 -28.54
CA ASP A 33 3.84 10.23 -27.61
C ASP A 33 4.65 9.86 -26.35
N LYS A 34 5.24 10.87 -25.72
CA LYS A 34 6.14 10.68 -24.59
C LYS A 34 5.36 10.30 -23.34
N VAL A 35 5.84 9.27 -22.65
CA VAL A 35 5.45 8.96 -21.27
C VAL A 35 6.53 9.43 -20.30
N PHE A 36 6.12 9.86 -19.12
CA PHE A 36 7.01 10.33 -18.05
C PHE A 36 6.89 9.37 -16.86
N PRO A 37 7.78 8.36 -16.75
CA PRO A 37 7.81 7.45 -15.60
C PRO A 37 8.16 8.20 -14.30
N PRO A 38 7.85 7.61 -13.13
CA PRO A 38 8.29 8.16 -11.85
C PRO A 38 9.81 8.28 -11.78
N THR A 39 10.27 9.41 -11.25
CA THR A 39 11.68 9.70 -11.00
C THR A 39 12.01 9.34 -9.55
N TYR A 40 13.07 8.55 -9.35
CA TYR A 40 13.59 8.17 -8.05
C TYR A 40 14.81 9.02 -7.68
N ASP A 41 15.36 8.78 -6.50
CA ASP A 41 16.53 9.50 -5.98
C ASP A 41 17.67 9.56 -7.01
N GLY A 42 18.32 10.72 -7.09
CA GLY A 42 19.33 11.02 -8.11
C GLY A 42 18.78 11.22 -9.53
N GLY A 43 17.47 11.43 -9.70
CA GLY A 43 16.89 11.75 -11.01
C GLY A 43 16.75 10.55 -11.94
N LYS A 44 16.81 9.33 -11.41
CA LYS A 44 16.87 8.09 -12.19
C LYS A 44 15.49 7.46 -12.34
N TYR A 45 15.28 6.81 -13.48
CA TYR A 45 14.15 5.90 -13.63
C TYR A 45 14.46 4.57 -12.95
N ALA A 46 13.46 3.99 -12.29
CA ALA A 46 13.56 2.62 -11.82
C ALA A 46 13.49 1.68 -13.02
N THR A 47 14.48 0.80 -13.15
CA THR A 47 14.53 -0.23 -14.18
C THR A 47 14.53 -1.61 -13.55
N GLU A 48 13.96 -2.57 -14.27
CA GLU A 48 13.84 -3.96 -13.86
C GLU A 48 13.95 -4.87 -15.09
N ASP A 49 14.57 -6.02 -14.93
CA ASP A 49 14.61 -7.02 -16.00
C ASP A 49 13.37 -7.91 -15.91
N ARG A 50 12.61 -8.00 -17.00
CA ARG A 50 11.40 -8.82 -17.10
C ARG A 50 11.49 -9.79 -18.26
N ILE A 51 10.93 -10.98 -18.07
CA ILE A 51 10.78 -11.97 -19.14
C ILE A 51 9.56 -11.59 -19.97
N ASP A 52 9.75 -11.38 -21.27
CA ASP A 52 8.64 -11.22 -22.21
C ASP A 52 7.87 -12.55 -22.29
N PRO A 53 6.58 -12.60 -21.90
CA PRO A 53 5.83 -13.85 -21.90
C PRO A 53 5.57 -14.41 -23.30
N LYS A 54 5.77 -13.62 -24.37
CA LYS A 54 5.59 -14.07 -25.76
C LYS A 54 6.86 -14.68 -26.34
N THR A 55 8.03 -14.15 -25.98
CA THR A 55 9.31 -14.59 -26.58
C THR A 55 10.20 -15.37 -25.60
N GLY A 56 9.96 -15.25 -24.30
CA GLY A 56 10.81 -15.84 -23.25
C GLY A 56 12.12 -15.07 -23.01
N GLU A 57 12.36 -13.96 -23.72
CA GLU A 57 13.58 -13.19 -23.59
C GLU A 57 13.56 -12.25 -22.39
N LEU A 58 14.72 -12.04 -21.78
CA LEU A 58 14.91 -11.01 -20.77
C LEU A 58 14.94 -9.63 -21.42
N ARG A 59 14.16 -8.70 -20.91
CA ARG A 59 14.04 -7.32 -21.37
C ARG A 59 14.24 -6.38 -20.20
N GLN A 60 15.10 -5.39 -20.37
CA GLN A 60 15.17 -4.27 -19.44
C GLN A 60 13.94 -3.38 -19.65
N CYS A 61 13.18 -3.16 -18.59
CA CYS A 61 11.96 -2.35 -18.57
C CYS A 61 12.13 -1.16 -17.65
N VAL A 62 11.39 -0.09 -17.92
CA VAL A 62 11.24 1.06 -17.02
C VAL A 62 9.94 0.89 -16.24
N LEU A 63 10.01 1.00 -14.92
CA LEU A 63 8.86 0.90 -14.03
C LEU A 63 7.97 2.14 -14.18
N LEU A 64 6.74 1.95 -14.66
CA LEU A 64 5.75 3.03 -14.75
C LEU A 64 4.96 3.20 -13.45
N ASP A 65 4.66 2.10 -12.77
CA ASP A 65 3.82 2.10 -11.58
C ASP A 65 4.23 0.92 -10.69
N SER A 66 4.69 1.24 -9.47
CA SER A 66 5.19 0.25 -8.54
C SER A 66 4.07 -0.43 -7.76
N VAL A 67 4.37 -1.60 -7.17
CA VAL A 67 3.46 -2.27 -6.23
C VAL A 67 3.10 -1.34 -5.07
N GLN A 68 4.09 -0.59 -4.56
CA GLN A 68 3.89 0.39 -3.49
C GLN A 68 2.96 1.54 -3.93
N SER A 69 3.14 2.06 -5.15
CA SER A 69 2.28 3.12 -5.70
C SER A 69 0.82 2.67 -5.86
N GLN A 70 0.60 1.45 -6.36
CA GLN A 70 -0.74 0.85 -6.43
C GLN A 70 -1.35 0.68 -5.04
N THR A 71 -0.55 0.19 -4.10
CA THR A 71 -0.96 -0.03 -2.72
C THR A 71 -1.41 1.28 -2.06
N ASN A 72 -0.65 2.37 -2.20
CA ASN A 72 -1.02 3.67 -1.63
C ASN A 72 -2.40 4.14 -2.11
N ARG A 73 -2.76 3.90 -3.38
CA ARG A 73 -4.10 4.22 -3.90
C ARG A 73 -5.20 3.34 -3.30
N MET A 74 -4.93 2.05 -3.11
CA MET A 74 -5.87 1.13 -2.45
C MET A 74 -6.11 1.52 -0.99
N GLU A 75 -5.08 1.98 -0.28
CA GLU A 75 -5.18 2.42 1.10
C GLU A 75 -6.05 3.67 1.26
N LEU A 76 -5.91 4.65 0.36
CA LEU A 76 -6.78 5.82 0.36
C LEU A 76 -8.24 5.45 0.06
N ALA A 77 -8.48 4.52 -0.87
CA ALA A 77 -9.83 4.02 -1.14
C ALA A 77 -10.42 3.29 0.09
N LEU A 78 -9.60 2.52 0.82
CA LEU A 78 -10.02 1.87 2.06
C LEU A 78 -10.32 2.89 3.16
N LEU A 79 -9.52 3.95 3.26
CA LEU A 79 -9.73 5.04 4.20
C LEU A 79 -11.03 5.79 3.91
N GLU A 80 -11.34 6.06 2.65
CA GLU A 80 -12.63 6.62 2.23
C GLU A 80 -13.79 5.70 2.61
N ALA A 81 -13.65 4.38 2.43
CA ALA A 81 -14.65 3.42 2.84
C ALA A 81 -14.86 3.41 4.37
N LEU A 82 -13.78 3.50 5.15
CA LEU A 82 -13.85 3.59 6.61
C LEU A 82 -14.51 4.89 7.07
N ARG A 83 -14.12 6.04 6.49
CA ARG A 83 -14.74 7.36 6.78
C ARG A 83 -16.23 7.39 6.42
N ALA A 84 -16.63 6.66 5.39
CA ALA A 84 -18.03 6.50 4.99
C ALA A 84 -18.79 5.42 5.80
N ASN A 85 -18.17 4.83 6.84
CA ASN A 85 -18.72 3.74 7.64
C ASN A 85 -19.17 2.50 6.82
N ARG A 86 -18.55 2.26 5.65
CA ARG A 86 -18.83 1.08 4.82
C ARG A 86 -18.07 -0.16 5.27
N VAL A 87 -16.96 0.04 5.96
CA VAL A 87 -16.10 -1.02 6.51
C VAL A 87 -15.61 -0.61 7.90
N THR A 88 -15.21 -1.58 8.70
CA THR A 88 -14.52 -1.36 9.98
C THR A 88 -13.23 -2.16 9.99
N LEU A 89 -12.16 -1.57 10.48
CA LEU A 89 -10.88 -2.23 10.73
C LEU A 89 -10.09 -1.48 11.80
N PRO A 90 -9.16 -2.15 12.50
CA PRO A 90 -8.14 -1.48 13.29
C PRO A 90 -7.40 -0.43 12.46
N LEU A 91 -7.31 0.80 12.98
CA LEU A 91 -6.64 1.91 12.33
C LEU A 91 -5.74 2.61 13.34
N LEU A 92 -4.44 2.60 13.09
CA LEU A 92 -3.50 3.38 13.88
C LEU A 92 -3.56 4.84 13.40
N VAL A 93 -3.61 5.79 14.33
CA VAL A 93 -3.70 7.21 14.03
C VAL A 93 -2.75 8.01 14.91
N THR A 94 -2.02 8.95 14.30
CA THR A 94 -1.26 9.98 15.01
C THR A 94 -2.01 11.30 14.86
N ARG A 95 -2.26 11.97 16.00
CA ARG A 95 -2.93 13.27 16.05
C ARG A 95 -1.89 14.37 16.23
N PHE A 96 -1.99 15.39 15.39
CA PHE A 96 -1.20 16.61 15.43
C PHE A 96 -2.14 17.73 15.89
N ASP A 97 -2.29 17.89 17.19
CA ASP A 97 -3.27 18.77 17.82
C ASP A 97 -2.66 19.80 18.78
N GLN A 98 -1.33 19.92 18.78
CA GLN A 98 -0.60 20.89 19.59
C GLN A 98 -1.04 22.33 19.23
N GLU A 99 -1.23 23.17 20.23
CA GLU A 99 -1.66 24.57 20.04
C GLU A 99 -0.68 25.42 19.22
N THR A 100 0.58 25.00 19.14
CA THR A 100 1.62 25.67 18.34
C THR A 100 1.47 25.42 16.84
N LEU A 101 0.66 24.44 16.42
CA LEU A 101 0.49 24.12 15.00
C LEU A 101 -0.51 25.09 14.33
N PRO A 102 -0.16 25.70 13.19
CA PRO A 102 -1.08 26.55 12.42
C PRO A 102 -2.33 25.81 11.96
N LYS A 103 -2.23 24.49 11.78
CA LYS A 103 -3.34 23.61 11.38
C LYS A 103 -3.20 22.28 12.12
N LYS A 104 -4.25 21.91 12.84
CA LYS A 104 -4.37 20.59 13.45
C LYS A 104 -4.78 19.56 12.38
N PHE A 105 -4.19 18.37 12.42
CA PHE A 105 -4.49 17.30 11.47
C PHE A 105 -4.26 15.92 12.08
N VAL A 106 -4.70 14.89 11.39
CA VAL A 106 -4.55 13.49 11.79
C VAL A 106 -3.96 12.74 10.61
N VAL A 107 -3.02 11.84 10.87
CA VAL A 107 -2.48 10.92 9.87
C VAL A 107 -2.74 9.51 10.34
N SER A 108 -3.37 8.70 9.49
CA SER A 108 -3.64 7.28 9.76
C SER A 108 -2.59 6.36 9.12
N SER A 109 -2.58 5.09 9.52
CA SER A 109 -1.70 4.08 8.92
C SER A 109 -2.03 3.77 7.45
N LEU A 110 -3.14 4.30 6.92
CA LEU A 110 -3.51 4.24 5.50
C LEU A 110 -3.05 5.48 4.70
N GLU A 111 -2.53 6.51 5.39
CA GLU A 111 -1.96 7.72 4.80
C GLU A 111 -0.43 7.77 4.97
N ALA A 112 0.08 7.17 6.04
CA ALA A 112 1.51 7.12 6.33
C ALA A 112 2.26 6.24 5.32
N PRO A 113 3.30 6.75 4.64
CA PRO A 113 4.03 5.99 3.61
C PRO A 113 4.56 4.63 4.07
N HIS A 114 5.00 4.53 5.33
CA HIS A 114 5.55 3.31 5.91
C HIS A 114 4.56 2.56 6.81
N ARG A 115 3.27 2.91 6.76
CA ARG A 115 2.19 2.34 7.58
C ARG A 115 2.60 2.33 9.07
N VAL A 116 2.44 1.19 9.75
CA VAL A 116 2.76 1.02 11.17
C VAL A 116 4.24 1.24 11.51
N ALA A 117 5.15 1.12 10.55
CA ALA A 117 6.59 1.36 10.75
C ALA A 117 7.00 2.82 10.53
N ASP A 118 6.06 3.69 10.12
CA ASP A 118 6.35 5.08 9.83
C ASP A 118 6.88 5.84 11.05
N ALA A 119 7.81 6.76 10.78
CA ALA A 119 8.38 7.64 11.80
C ALA A 119 7.28 8.42 12.54
N LEU A 120 6.18 8.77 11.86
CA LEU A 120 5.01 9.41 12.46
C LEU A 120 4.40 8.60 13.62
N PHE A 121 4.50 7.27 13.60
CA PHE A 121 4.07 6.42 14.71
C PHE A 121 5.24 6.06 15.62
N ARG A 122 6.41 5.77 15.05
CA ARG A 122 7.60 5.40 15.83
C ARG A 122 7.95 6.46 16.88
N ASP A 123 7.84 7.73 16.48
CA ASP A 123 8.26 8.88 17.28
C ASP A 123 7.07 9.55 18.00
N SER A 124 5.86 8.97 17.93
CA SER A 124 4.69 9.46 18.65
C SER A 124 4.60 8.92 20.08
N LEU A 125 3.71 9.52 20.87
CA LEU A 125 3.38 9.08 22.22
C LEU A 125 2.00 8.43 22.26
N LEU A 126 1.89 7.31 22.96
CA LEU A 126 0.65 6.69 23.39
C LEU A 126 0.58 6.79 24.92
N ASP A 127 -0.38 7.55 25.44
CA ASP A 127 -0.56 7.81 26.87
C ASP A 127 0.72 8.30 27.58
N GLY A 128 1.48 9.16 26.90
CA GLY A 128 2.73 9.75 27.40
C GLY A 128 3.97 8.85 27.26
N VAL A 129 3.82 7.60 26.79
CA VAL A 129 4.92 6.67 26.51
C VAL A 129 5.21 6.65 25.02
N LYS A 130 6.47 6.55 24.61
CA LYS A 130 6.79 6.35 23.18
C LYS A 130 6.05 5.14 22.64
N PHE A 131 5.40 5.29 21.49
CA PHE A 131 4.54 4.25 20.93
C PHE A 131 5.28 2.90 20.82
N ARG A 132 6.53 2.88 20.36
CA ARG A 132 7.32 1.64 20.25
C ARG A 132 7.61 0.95 21.58
N ASP A 133 7.64 1.70 22.68
CA ASP A 133 7.86 1.17 24.02
C ASP A 133 6.55 0.70 24.70
N SER A 134 5.39 1.07 24.14
CA SER A 134 4.07 0.66 24.62
C SER A 134 3.79 -0.83 24.34
N GLU A 135 2.78 -1.39 25.02
CA GLU A 135 2.33 -2.77 24.75
C GLU A 135 1.90 -2.97 23.29
N ALA A 136 1.14 -2.02 22.74
CA ALA A 136 0.68 -2.06 21.36
C ALA A 136 1.87 -1.97 20.37
N GLY A 137 2.82 -1.08 20.61
CA GLY A 137 3.96 -0.91 19.69
C GLY A 137 4.96 -2.06 19.72
N ARG A 138 5.21 -2.68 20.90
CA ARG A 138 6.14 -3.82 21.04
C ARG A 138 5.71 -5.08 20.29
N VAL A 139 4.46 -5.14 19.83
CA VAL A 139 3.99 -6.17 18.89
C VAL A 139 4.91 -6.29 17.68
N LEU A 140 5.42 -5.16 17.16
CA LEU A 140 6.29 -5.13 15.99
C LEU A 140 7.64 -5.82 16.20
N ASP A 141 8.11 -5.94 17.45
CA ASP A 141 9.43 -6.52 17.76
C ASP A 141 9.44 -8.05 17.60
N LYS A 142 8.25 -8.67 17.65
CA LYS A 142 8.06 -10.12 17.58
C LYS A 142 7.20 -10.52 16.39
N ALA A 143 6.77 -9.57 15.56
CA ALA A 143 5.95 -9.83 14.40
C ALA A 143 6.82 -10.44 13.30
N ASP A 144 6.42 -11.62 12.83
CA ASP A 144 7.03 -12.29 11.70
C ASP A 144 5.98 -13.10 10.93
N VAL A 145 6.40 -13.74 9.84
CA VAL A 145 5.53 -14.57 8.98
C VAL A 145 4.86 -15.75 9.71
N ARG A 146 5.38 -16.19 10.86
CA ARG A 146 4.82 -17.25 11.70
C ARG A 146 4.06 -16.69 12.92
N ASN A 147 4.24 -15.41 13.26
CA ASN A 147 3.62 -14.73 14.39
C ASN A 147 3.06 -13.36 13.99
N ALA A 148 1.97 -13.36 13.22
CA ALA A 148 1.33 -12.15 12.70
C ALA A 148 0.11 -11.68 13.52
N THR A 149 -0.34 -12.44 14.52
CA THR A 149 -1.61 -12.18 15.24
C THR A 149 -1.67 -10.80 15.89
N GLY A 150 -0.58 -10.37 16.54
CA GLY A 150 -0.54 -9.03 17.12
C GLY A 150 -0.60 -7.94 16.05
N LEU A 151 0.14 -8.12 14.95
CA LEU A 151 0.15 -7.17 13.84
C LEU A 151 -1.23 -7.11 13.15
N PHE A 152 -1.93 -8.23 13.03
CA PHE A 152 -3.30 -8.29 12.53
C PHE A 152 -4.26 -7.46 13.39
N GLY A 153 -4.12 -7.52 14.72
CA GLY A 153 -4.93 -6.71 15.63
C GLY A 153 -4.60 -5.21 15.60
N LEU A 154 -3.36 -4.84 15.28
CA LEU A 154 -2.87 -3.47 15.30
C LEU A 154 -3.04 -2.75 13.95
N CYS A 155 -2.64 -3.40 12.86
CA CYS A 155 -2.60 -2.85 11.51
C CYS A 155 -2.74 -3.99 10.49
N PRO A 156 -3.94 -4.56 10.29
CA PRO A 156 -4.14 -5.72 9.41
C PRO A 156 -3.78 -5.41 7.96
N THR A 157 -3.87 -4.14 7.54
CA THR A 157 -3.48 -3.71 6.21
C THR A 157 -1.99 -3.90 5.94
N ALA A 158 -1.13 -3.86 6.95
CA ALA A 158 0.29 -4.17 6.81
C ALA A 158 0.54 -5.63 6.40
N LEU A 159 -0.38 -6.55 6.67
CA LEU A 159 -0.29 -7.95 6.24
C LEU A 159 -0.73 -8.14 4.78
N VAL A 160 -1.64 -7.30 4.30
CA VAL A 160 -2.14 -7.32 2.92
C VAL A 160 -1.18 -6.60 1.98
N PHE A 161 -0.69 -5.45 2.43
CA PHE A 161 0.05 -4.48 1.63
C PHE A 161 1.57 -4.49 1.88
N GLY A 162 2.01 -5.24 2.88
CA GLY A 162 3.38 -5.15 3.39
C GLY A 162 3.60 -3.86 4.18
N PHE A 163 4.79 -3.70 4.74
CA PHE A 163 5.27 -2.48 5.40
C PHE A 163 6.79 -2.52 5.43
N TRP A 164 7.44 -1.38 5.63
CA TRP A 164 8.89 -1.21 5.47
C TRP A 164 9.45 -0.13 6.39
#